data_AF-A0A1X9M826-F1
#
_entry.id   AF-A0A1X9M826-F1
#
_cell.length_a   1.000
_cell.length_b   1.000
_cell.length_c   1.000
_cell.angle_alpha   90.00
_cell.angle_beta   90.00
_cell.angle_gamma   90.00
#
_symmetry.space_group_name_H-M   'P 1'
#
loop_
_entity.id
_entity.type
_entity.pdbx_description
1 polymer ?
#
loop_
_entity_poly.entity_id
_entity_poly.type
_entity_poly.pdbx_seq_one_letter_code
_entity_poly.pdbx_strand_id
1 'polypeptide(L)'
;MNREKAREYFQRCDLDYSMVALDDIDKLVQMVSEELQSYLKFGGEHAKGMDMKASKLRKKDVKVLKDGLQYARIQVDGSYFKRREAITFSSTGFIGFGGELDDKNVAPILKAFCKWCDYVSEKSNVA
;
A
#
# COMPACT_ATOMS: atom_id res chain seq x y z
N MET A 1 14.00 -2.15 -4.23
CA MET A 1 12.83 -2.97 -3.83
C MET A 1 12.01 -3.27 -5.06
N ASN A 2 11.52 -4.50 -5.24
CA ASN A 2 10.57 -4.86 -6.31
C ASN A 2 9.33 -5.53 -5.68
N ARG A 3 8.32 -5.85 -6.49
CA ARG A 3 7.02 -6.37 -6.02
C ARG A 3 7.13 -7.71 -5.28
N GLU A 4 8.02 -8.60 -5.74
CA GLU A 4 8.27 -9.90 -5.10
C GLU A 4 8.94 -9.72 -3.74
N LYS A 5 10.03 -8.93 -3.70
CA LYS A 5 10.73 -8.62 -2.45
C LYS A 5 9.85 -7.92 -1.44
N ALA A 6 8.87 -7.12 -1.87
CA ALA A 6 7.89 -6.51 -0.98
C ALA A 6 6.97 -7.58 -0.34
N ARG A 7 6.50 -8.58 -1.11
CA ARG A 7 5.74 -9.71 -0.55
C ARG A 7 6.57 -10.55 0.42
N GLU A 8 7.81 -10.84 0.04
CA GLU A 8 8.75 -11.55 0.92
C GLU A 8 9.00 -10.76 2.21
N TYR A 9 9.06 -9.43 2.13
CA TYR A 9 9.22 -8.58 3.31
C TYR A 9 8.05 -8.72 4.29
N PHE A 10 6.82 -8.74 3.80
CA PHE A 10 5.63 -8.96 4.64
C PHE A 10 5.72 -10.28 5.42
N GLN A 11 6.14 -11.36 4.74
CA GLN A 11 6.35 -12.66 5.39
C GLN A 11 7.53 -12.64 6.38
N ARG A 12 8.61 -11.93 6.06
CA ARG A 12 9.78 -11.78 6.96
C ARG A 12 9.44 -11.00 8.23
N CYS A 13 8.45 -10.13 8.20
CA CYS A 13 7.92 -9.43 9.37
C CYS A 13 6.97 -10.31 10.21
N ASP A 14 6.81 -11.59 9.85
CA ASP A 14 5.89 -12.56 10.45
C ASP A 14 4.43 -12.07 10.47
N LEU A 15 4.04 -11.35 9.41
CA LEU A 15 2.71 -10.79 9.27
C LEU A 15 1.80 -11.72 8.48
N ASP A 16 0.55 -11.79 8.91
CA ASP A 16 -0.57 -12.30 8.14
C ASP A 16 -1.79 -11.39 8.27
N TYR A 17 -2.88 -11.73 7.57
CA TYR A 17 -4.06 -10.88 7.51
C TYR A 17 -4.81 -10.80 8.85
N SER A 18 -4.65 -11.78 9.75
CA SER A 18 -5.29 -11.78 11.06
C SER A 18 -4.75 -10.68 11.98
N MET A 19 -3.52 -10.22 11.75
CA MET A 19 -2.87 -9.14 12.49
C MET A 19 -3.26 -7.74 12.01
N VAL A 20 -3.96 -7.64 10.87
CA VAL A 20 -4.23 -6.36 10.21
C VAL A 20 -5.64 -5.87 10.54
N ALA A 21 -5.71 -4.76 11.26
CA ALA A 21 -6.95 -4.07 11.60
C ALA A 21 -7.27 -2.93 10.61
N LEU A 22 -8.45 -2.33 10.75
CA LEU A 22 -8.92 -1.28 9.82
C LEU A 22 -8.07 -0.01 9.92
N ASP A 23 -7.68 0.37 11.13
CA ASP A 23 -6.78 1.50 11.40
C ASP A 23 -5.39 1.30 10.79
N ASP A 24 -4.90 0.07 10.71
CA ASP A 24 -3.66 -0.24 9.98
C ASP A 24 -3.81 0.03 8.48
N ILE A 25 -4.96 -0.28 7.88
CA ILE A 25 -5.22 0.03 6.47
C ILE A 25 -5.29 1.54 6.24
N ASP A 26 -5.95 2.28 7.14
CA ASP A 26 -5.97 3.74 7.08
C ASP A 26 -4.54 4.31 7.21
N LYS A 27 -3.73 3.73 8.09
CA LYS A 27 -2.32 4.11 8.24
C LYS A 27 -1.51 3.82 6.97
N LEU A 28 -1.74 2.70 6.30
CA LEU A 28 -1.09 2.39 5.03
C LEU A 28 -1.47 3.41 3.94
N VAL A 29 -2.75 3.81 3.85
CA VAL A 29 -3.19 4.86 2.92
C VAL A 29 -2.46 6.18 3.22
N GLN A 30 -2.29 6.54 4.49
CA GLN A 30 -1.52 7.71 4.89
C GLN A 30 -0.06 7.60 4.43
N MET A 31 0.62 6.49 4.71
CA MET A 31 2.02 6.28 4.32
C MET A 31 2.22 6.29 2.80
N VAL A 32 1.28 5.71 2.05
CA VAL A 32 1.26 5.80 0.57
C VAL A 32 1.15 7.26 0.13
N SER A 33 0.24 8.02 0.74
CA SER A 33 0.10 9.46 0.44
C SER A 33 1.39 10.24 0.70
N GLU A 34 2.06 9.98 1.83
CA GLU A 34 3.33 10.64 2.20
C GLU A 34 4.47 10.30 1.23
N GLU A 35 4.64 9.03 0.86
CA GLU A 35 5.66 8.62 -0.11
C GLU A 35 5.38 9.15 -1.51
N LEU A 36 4.12 9.23 -1.93
CA LEU A 36 3.74 9.84 -3.21
C LEU A 36 3.99 11.35 -3.23
N GLN A 37 3.74 12.06 -2.13
CA GLN A 37 4.07 13.49 -2.01
C GLN A 37 5.58 13.73 -2.07
N SER A 38 6.35 12.89 -1.37
CA SER A 38 7.81 12.91 -1.44
C SER A 38 8.29 12.63 -2.87
N TYR A 39 7.71 11.63 -3.53
CA TYR A 39 8.02 11.29 -4.92
C TYR A 39 7.69 12.44 -5.87
N LEU A 40 6.54 13.11 -5.72
CA LEU A 40 6.18 14.27 -6.51
C LEU A 40 7.20 15.42 -6.36
N LYS A 41 7.70 15.63 -5.15
CA LYS A 41 8.65 16.70 -4.84
C LYS A 41 10.06 16.42 -5.35
N PHE A 42 10.52 15.17 -5.25
CA PHE A 42 11.93 14.81 -5.46
C PHE A 42 12.18 13.88 -6.66
N GLY A 43 11.15 13.31 -7.28
CA GLY A 43 11.23 12.31 -8.34
C GLY A 43 11.41 12.86 -9.77
N GLY A 44 11.61 14.17 -9.93
CA GLY A 44 11.84 14.82 -11.23
C GLY A 44 10.59 14.92 -12.10
N GLU A 45 10.78 15.14 -13.40
CA GLU A 45 9.68 15.39 -14.35
C GLU A 45 8.73 14.20 -14.51
N HIS A 46 9.24 12.96 -14.45
CA HIS A 46 8.41 11.76 -14.52
C HIS A 46 7.37 11.70 -13.40
N ALA A 47 7.79 11.98 -12.16
CA ALA A 47 6.88 12.02 -11.01
C ALA A 47 5.85 13.15 -11.13
N LYS A 48 6.28 14.33 -11.61
CA LYS A 48 5.39 15.48 -11.86
C LYS A 48 4.38 15.21 -12.98
N GLY A 49 4.78 14.53 -14.05
CA GLY A 49 3.90 14.16 -15.15
C GLY A 49 2.81 13.18 -14.75
N MET A 50 3.12 12.28 -13.81
CA MET A 50 2.16 11.32 -13.27
C MET A 50 1.26 11.92 -12.19
N ASP A 51 1.75 12.87 -11.38
CA ASP A 51 1.05 13.55 -10.27
C ASP A 51 0.19 12.60 -9.42
N MET A 52 0.79 11.47 -9.02
CA MET A 52 0.05 10.41 -8.33
C MET A 52 -0.32 10.81 -6.89
N LYS A 53 -1.56 10.51 -6.51
CA LYS A 53 -2.11 10.78 -5.17
C LYS A 53 -2.91 9.57 -4.70
N ALA A 54 -2.83 9.25 -3.41
CA ALA A 54 -3.68 8.21 -2.83
C ALA A 54 -5.15 8.58 -3.01
N SER A 55 -5.94 7.68 -3.57
CA SER A 55 -7.39 7.85 -3.65
C SER A 55 -7.99 7.70 -2.26
N LYS A 56 -9.05 8.45 -1.95
CA LYS A 56 -9.82 8.26 -0.71
C LYS A 56 -10.32 6.81 -0.61
N LEU A 57 -10.01 6.17 0.52
CA LEU A 57 -10.50 4.83 0.87
C LEU A 57 -12.03 4.88 1.06
N ARG A 58 -12.75 3.93 0.45
CA ARG A 58 -14.19 3.79 0.58
C ARG A 58 -14.52 2.55 1.38
N LYS A 59 -15.70 2.53 2.03
CA LYS A 59 -16.18 1.36 2.78
C LYS A 59 -16.18 0.06 1.99
N LYS A 60 -16.42 0.10 0.67
CA LYS A 60 -16.41 -1.08 -0.20
C LYS A 60 -15.01 -1.58 -0.57
N ASP A 61 -13.98 -0.75 -0.37
CA ASP A 61 -12.61 -1.06 -0.77
C ASP A 61 -11.91 -1.93 0.28
N VAL A 62 -12.42 -1.98 1.50
CA VAL A 62 -11.83 -2.71 2.63
C VAL A 62 -12.88 -3.50 3.38
N LYS A 63 -12.52 -4.70 3.81
CA LYS A 63 -13.32 -5.52 4.72
C LYS A 63 -12.39 -6.13 5.77
N VAL A 64 -12.67 -5.82 7.02
CA VAL A 64 -12.02 -6.40 8.21
C VAL A 64 -13.12 -7.02 9.06
N LEU A 65 -12.90 -8.23 9.53
CA LEU A 65 -13.80 -8.98 10.43
C LEU A 65 -13.09 -9.22 11.76
N LYS A 66 -13.71 -10.01 12.66
CA LYS A 66 -13.14 -10.30 13.99
C LYS A 66 -11.81 -11.05 13.92
N ASP A 67 -11.62 -11.83 12.88
CA ASP A 67 -10.43 -12.63 12.56
C ASP A 67 -9.42 -11.86 11.68
N GLY A 68 -9.61 -10.56 11.48
CA GLY A 68 -8.70 -9.66 10.77
C GLY A 68 -9.12 -9.33 9.34
N LEU A 69 -8.15 -8.91 8.53
CA LEU A 69 -8.34 -8.42 7.18
C LEU A 69 -8.85 -9.53 6.25
N GLN A 70 -9.90 -9.22 5.48
CA GLN A 70 -10.42 -10.12 4.45
C GLN A 70 -9.96 -9.69 3.07
N TYR A 71 -10.00 -8.39 2.80
CA TYR A 71 -9.42 -7.77 1.63
C TYR A 71 -9.29 -6.25 1.84
N ALA A 72 -8.38 -5.64 1.08
CA ALA A 72 -8.30 -4.20 0.94
C ALA A 72 -7.79 -3.82 -0.46
N ARG A 73 -8.33 -2.74 -1.02
CA ARG A 73 -7.96 -2.18 -2.32
C ARG A 73 -7.56 -0.73 -2.14
N ILE A 74 -6.27 -0.51 -1.95
CA ILE A 74 -5.69 0.82 -1.89
C ILE A 74 -5.40 1.25 -3.32
N GLN A 75 -5.88 2.42 -3.68
CA GLN A 75 -5.86 2.90 -5.05
C GLN A 75 -5.22 4.29 -5.12
N VAL A 76 -4.71 4.62 -6.29
CA VAL A 76 -4.12 5.94 -6.58
C VAL A 76 -4.81 6.56 -7.79
N ASP A 77 -4.92 7.88 -7.74
CA ASP A 77 -5.22 8.72 -8.89
C ASP A 77 -3.90 9.21 -9.50
N GLY A 78 -3.88 9.46 -10.80
CA GLY A 78 -2.81 10.17 -11.48
C GLY A 78 -3.38 11.24 -12.39
N SER A 79 -2.52 11.84 -13.21
CA SER A 79 -2.88 12.90 -14.15
C SER A 79 -3.92 12.48 -15.19
N TYR A 80 -3.90 11.22 -15.63
CA TYR A 80 -4.80 10.69 -16.67
C TYR A 80 -5.62 9.46 -16.26
N PHE A 81 -5.52 9.01 -15.02
CA PHE A 81 -6.29 7.87 -14.52
C PHE A 81 -6.82 8.12 -13.12
N LYS A 82 -7.87 7.38 -12.76
CA LYS A 82 -8.49 7.42 -11.44
C LYS A 82 -8.53 6.03 -10.86
N ARG A 83 -8.23 5.93 -9.56
CA ARG A 83 -8.37 4.72 -8.77
C ARG A 83 -7.71 3.48 -9.37
N ARG A 84 -6.51 3.65 -9.95
CA ARG A 84 -5.68 2.52 -10.37
C ARG A 84 -5.14 1.79 -9.13
N GLU A 85 -4.89 0.49 -9.27
CA GLU A 85 -4.32 -0.30 -8.18
C GLU A 85 -3.02 0.34 -7.67
N ALA A 86 -2.93 0.53 -6.36
CA ALA A 86 -1.67 0.75 -5.67
C ALA A 86 -1.26 -0.50 -4.92
N ILE A 87 -2.10 -0.96 -3.98
CA ILE A 87 -1.90 -2.18 -3.19
C ILE A 87 -3.24 -2.91 -3.09
N THR A 88 -3.25 -4.20 -3.45
CA THR A 88 -4.41 -5.07 -3.28
C THR A 88 -4.07 -6.19 -2.32
N PHE A 89 -4.75 -6.25 -1.19
CA PHE A 89 -4.82 -7.44 -0.34
C PHE A 89 -5.99 -8.28 -0.84
N SER A 90 -5.71 -9.38 -1.54
CA SER A 90 -6.74 -10.24 -2.10
C SER A 90 -7.28 -11.20 -1.03
N SER A 91 -8.52 -11.66 -1.20
CA SER A 91 -9.10 -12.68 -0.32
C SER A 91 -8.40 -14.05 -0.40
N THR A 92 -7.48 -14.23 -1.35
CA THR A 92 -6.66 -15.45 -1.48
C THR A 92 -5.33 -15.35 -0.74
N GLY A 93 -5.07 -14.24 -0.03
CA GLY A 93 -3.81 -13.96 0.65
C GLY A 93 -2.74 -13.33 -0.25
N PHE A 94 -2.89 -13.37 -1.58
CA PHE A 94 -1.98 -12.69 -2.49
C PHE A 94 -2.03 -11.16 -2.32
N ILE A 95 -0.85 -10.52 -2.33
CA ILE A 95 -0.71 -9.05 -2.29
C ILE A 95 -0.22 -8.53 -3.66
N GLY A 96 -1.09 -7.78 -4.32
CA GLY A 96 -0.85 -7.12 -5.61
C GLY A 96 -0.31 -5.70 -5.44
N PHE A 97 0.51 -5.26 -6.40
CA PHE A 97 1.15 -3.95 -6.37
C PHE A 97 1.16 -3.28 -7.74
N GLY A 98 0.57 -2.07 -7.80
CA GLY A 98 0.73 -1.16 -8.92
C GLY A 98 0.48 -1.79 -10.27
N GLY A 99 -0.64 -2.49 -10.47
CA GLY A 99 -0.93 -3.37 -11.61
C GLY A 99 -0.42 -2.89 -12.98
N GLU A 100 -0.66 -1.63 -13.36
CA GLU A 100 -0.18 -1.04 -14.63
C GLU A 100 0.95 0.00 -14.44
N LEU A 101 1.46 0.16 -13.22
CA LEU A 101 2.54 1.11 -12.94
C LEU A 101 3.89 0.51 -13.36
N ASP A 102 4.72 1.32 -13.99
CA ASP A 102 6.12 0.96 -14.21
C ASP A 102 6.90 0.89 -12.87
N ASP A 103 8.15 0.44 -12.94
CA ASP A 103 8.99 0.27 -11.76
C ASP A 103 9.30 1.59 -11.04
N LYS A 104 9.33 2.73 -11.75
CA LYS A 104 9.56 4.04 -11.14
C LYS A 104 8.34 4.50 -10.35
N ASN A 105 7.15 4.29 -10.90
CA ASN A 105 5.89 4.74 -10.34
C ASN A 105 5.39 3.83 -9.21
N VAL A 106 5.70 2.53 -9.24
CA VAL A 106 5.37 1.64 -8.13
C VAL A 106 6.32 1.80 -6.94
N ALA A 107 7.56 2.26 -7.16
CA ALA A 107 8.59 2.36 -6.12
C ALA A 107 8.14 3.08 -4.82
N PRO A 108 7.49 4.28 -4.85
CA PRO A 108 7.01 4.93 -3.62
C PRO A 108 5.94 4.09 -2.89
N ILE A 109 5.11 3.35 -3.63
CA ILE A 109 4.07 2.48 -3.05
C ILE A 109 4.72 1.28 -2.35
N LEU A 110 5.72 0.64 -2.98
CA LEU A 110 6.46 -0.47 -2.36
C LEU A 110 7.19 -0.03 -1.09
N LYS A 111 7.76 1.18 -1.12
CA LYS A 111 8.44 1.77 0.03
C LYS A 111 7.46 2.03 1.18
N ALA A 112 6.30 2.61 0.89
CA ALA A 112 5.24 2.80 1.89
C ALA A 112 4.78 1.46 2.49
N PHE A 113 4.59 0.44 1.65
CA PHE A 113 4.19 -0.90 2.10
C PHE A 113 5.21 -1.51 3.08
N CYS A 114 6.51 -1.44 2.78
CA CYS A 114 7.53 -2.02 3.67
C CYS A 114 7.59 -1.29 5.01
N LYS A 115 7.54 0.05 5.00
CA LYS A 115 7.44 0.85 6.24
C LYS A 115 6.21 0.50 7.07
N TRP A 116 5.10 0.22 6.39
CA TRP A 116 3.88 -0.21 7.04
C TRP A 116 4.01 -1.62 7.64
N CYS A 117 4.72 -2.54 6.99
CA CYS A 117 5.02 -3.84 7.58
C CYS A 117 5.79 -3.69 8.90
N ASP A 118 6.79 -2.81 8.93
CA ASP A 118 7.53 -2.50 10.17
C ASP A 118 6.59 -1.97 11.26
N TYR A 119 5.74 -0.99 10.90
CA TYR A 119 4.75 -0.42 11.82
C TYR A 119 3.79 -1.45 12.42
N VAL A 120 3.22 -2.35 11.58
CA VAL A 120 2.29 -3.38 12.07
C VAL A 120 3.03 -4.40 12.92
N SER A 121 4.22 -4.82 12.51
CA SER A 121 5.04 -5.80 13.26
C SER A 121 5.44 -5.26 14.63
N GLU A 122 5.90 -4.01 14.71
CA GLU A 122 6.23 -3.33 15.96
C GLU A 122 5.01 -3.21 16.88
N LYS A 123 3.83 -2.87 16.34
CA LYS A 123 2.58 -2.80 17.10
C LYS A 123 2.22 -4.16 17.72
N SER A 124 2.35 -5.23 16.94
CA SER A 124 2.03 -6.59 17.38
C SER A 124 3.01 -7.12 18.43
N ASN A 125 4.27 -6.68 18.43
CA ASN A 125 5.29 -7.10 19.41
C ASN A 125 5.18 -6.39 20.78
N VAL A 126 4.35 -5.35 20.89
CA VAL A 126 4.17 -4.55 22.11
C VAL A 126 2.82 -4.86 22.80
N ALA A 127 2.00 -5.74 22.21
CA ALA A 127 0.70 -6.19 22.73
C ALA A 127 0.82 -7.53 23.46
#